data_AF-A0A438GKL7-F1
#
_entry.id   AF-A0A438GKL7-F1
#
_cell.length_a   1.000
_cell.length_b   1.000
_cell.length_c   1.000
_cell.angle_alpha   90.00
_cell.angle_beta   90.00
_cell.angle_gamma   90.00
#
_symmetry.space_group_name_H-M   'P 1'
#
loop_
_entity.id
_entity.type
_entity.pdbx_description
1 polymer ?
#
loop_
_entity_poly.entity_id
_entity_poly.type
_entity_poly.pdbx_seq_one_letter_code
_entity_poly.pdbx_strand_id
1 'polypeptide(L)' 'MDKVVDEVGEENVVQVVIDNESSFKAAGMLLMEKRKHLFWSPCAAHCIDLMLEDIGSMKQIKETLDQAKMIT' A
#
# COMPACT_ATOMS: atom_id res chain seq x y z
N MET A 1 -3.19 13.23 6.45
CA MET A 1 -2.49 13.51 5.17
C MET A 1 -2.45 15.00 4.86
N ASP A 2 -3.57 15.72 4.95
CA ASP A 2 -3.61 17.16 4.66
C ASP A 2 -2.54 18.00 5.38
N LYS A 3 -2.47 17.85 6.71
CA LYS A 3 -1.48 18.54 7.55
C LYS A 3 -0.03 18.29 7.12
N VAL A 4 0.28 17.05 6.70
CA VAL A 4 1.64 16.68 6.29
C VAL A 4 2.02 17.40 5.00
N VAL A 5 1.09 17.47 4.04
CA VAL A 5 1.32 18.22 2.80
C VAL A 5 1.42 19.71 3.08
N ASP A 6 0.61 20.26 4.01
CA ASP A 6 0.71 21.67 4.40
C ASP A 6 2.07 21.98 5.06
N GLU A 7 2.58 21.07 5.88
CA GLU A 7 3.90 21.19 6.53
C GLU A 7 5.05 21.09 5.52
N VAL A 8 4.93 20.22 4.51
CA VAL A 8 5.95 20.03 3.45
C VAL A 8 5.88 21.13 2.39
N GLY A 9 4.73 21.78 2.23
CA GLY A 9 4.43 22.65 1.11
C GLY A 9 3.89 21.85 -0.07
N GLU A 10 2.71 22.22 -0.54
CA GLU A 10 1.96 21.53 -1.58
C GLU A 10 2.76 21.43 -2.90
N GLU A 11 3.50 22.49 -3.24
CA GLU A 11 4.41 22.59 -4.38
C GLU A 11 5.60 21.62 -4.32
N ASN A 12 5.93 21.11 -3.13
CA ASN A 12 7.06 20.21 -2.91
C ASN A 12 6.62 18.73 -2.94
N VAL A 13 5.32 18.46 -3.08
CA VAL A 13 4.78 17.10 -3.12
C VAL A 13 4.33 16.78 -4.55
N VAL A 14 4.82 15.66 -5.08
CA VAL A 14 4.40 15.16 -6.40
C VAL A 14 3.47 13.96 -6.26
N GLN A 15 3.81 13.06 -5.34
CA GLN A 15 3.11 11.79 -5.18
C GLN A 15 3.04 11.39 -3.71
N VAL A 16 1.90 10.83 -3.34
CA VAL A 16 1.66 10.25 -2.02
C VAL A 16 1.45 8.74 -2.19
N VAL A 17 2.35 7.97 -1.59
CA VAL A 17 2.31 6.51 -1.60
C VAL A 17 1.82 6.03 -0.24
N ILE A 18 0.69 5.33 -0.21
CA ILE A 18 0.10 4.80 1.03
C ILE A 18 -0.29 3.35 0.81
N ASP A 19 -0.40 2.60 1.89
CA ASP A 19 -1.01 1.29 1.92
C ASP A 19 -2.38 1.24 1.19
N ASN A 20 -2.71 0.08 0.62
CA ASN A 20 -3.91 -0.20 -0.16
C ASN A 20 -5.12 -0.62 0.70
N GLU A 21 -5.04 -0.48 2.03
CA GLU A 21 -6.21 -0.66 2.90
C GLU A 21 -7.37 0.25 2.43
N SER A 22 -8.61 -0.21 2.57
CA SER A 22 -9.80 0.49 2.06
C SER A 22 -9.94 1.92 2.59
N SER A 23 -9.59 2.13 3.87
CA SER A 23 -9.55 3.41 4.56
C SER A 23 -8.53 4.38 3.94
N PHE A 24 -7.33 3.88 3.63
CA PHE A 24 -6.25 4.67 3.02
C PHE A 24 -6.50 4.97 1.55
N LYS A 25 -7.12 4.05 0.81
CA LYS A 25 -7.56 4.30 -0.56
C LYS A 25 -8.59 5.43 -0.62
N ALA A 26 -9.58 5.43 0.28
CA ALA A 26 -10.56 6.52 0.34
C ALA A 26 -9.89 7.86 0.67
N ALA A 27 -8.96 7.88 1.63
CA ALA A 27 -8.21 9.08 1.98
C ALA A 27 -7.33 9.59 0.82
N GLY A 28 -6.68 8.69 0.08
CA GLY A 28 -5.87 9.02 -1.10
C GLY A 28 -6.70 9.61 -2.23
N MET A 29 -7.89 9.04 -2.50
CA MET A 29 -8.81 9.59 -3.50
C MET A 29 -9.33 10.97 -3.12
N LEU A 30 -9.73 11.17 -1.86
CA LEU A 30 -10.17 12.48 -1.35
C LEU A 30 -9.04 13.52 -1.42
N LEU A 31 -7.79 13.12 -1.16
CA LEU A 31 -6.63 13.98 -1.29
C LEU A 31 -6.44 14.45 -2.74
N MET A 32 -6.54 13.55 -3.71
CA MET A 32 -6.43 13.89 -5.14
C MET A 32 -7.58 14.80 -5.60
N GLU A 33 -8.79 14.61 -5.07
CA GLU A 33 -9.95 15.47 -5.37
C GLU A 33 -9.73 16.89 -4.84
N LYS A 34 -9.22 17.01 -3.60
CA LYS A 34 -8.92 18.29 -2.96
C LYS A 34 -7.72 18.99 -3.58
N ARG A 35 -6.67 18.25 -3.95
CA ARG A 35 -5.38 18.74 -4.43
C ARG A 35 -5.04 18.15 -5.78
N LYS A 36 -5.58 18.77 -6.82
CA LYS A 36 -5.59 18.24 -8.21
C LYS A 36 -4.21 18.04 -8.86
N HIS A 37 -3.14 18.61 -8.29
CA HIS A 37 -1.77 18.48 -8.79
C HIS A 37 -1.00 17.34 -8.08
N LEU A 38 -1.57 16.74 -7.04
CA LEU A 38 -1.00 15.56 -6.37
C LEU A 38 -1.54 14.27 -6.96
N PHE A 39 -0.67 13.27 -7.01
CA PHE A 39 -1.03 11.90 -7.35
C PHE A 39 -1.00 11.01 -6.12
N TRP A 40 -1.95 10.09 -6.03
CA TRP A 40 -1.91 9.00 -5.07
C TRP A 40 -1.73 7.66 -5.79
N SER A 41 -0.93 6.78 -5.19
CA SER A 41 -0.82 5.39 -5.63
C SER A 41 -0.69 4.45 -4.42
N PRO A 42 -1.13 3.19 -4.54
CA PRO A 42 -0.91 2.20 -3.51
C PRO A 42 0.58 1.87 -3.35
N CYS A 43 0.97 1.43 -2.16
CA CYS A 43 2.31 0.99 -1.85
C CYS A 43 2.65 -0.32 -2.56
N ALA A 44 3.63 -0.30 -3.46
CA ALA A 44 4.06 -1.47 -4.21
C ALA A 44 4.56 -2.60 -3.30
N ALA A 45 5.32 -2.27 -2.24
CA ALA A 45 5.84 -3.27 -1.30
C ALA A 45 4.69 -4.02 -0.60
N HIS A 46 3.67 -3.30 -0.14
CA HIS A 46 2.50 -3.92 0.47
C HIS A 46 1.69 -4.74 -0.54
N CYS A 47 1.51 -4.23 -1.77
CA CYS A 47 0.86 -5.02 -2.83
C CYS A 47 1.59 -6.33 -3.12
N ILE A 48 2.93 -6.32 -3.12
CA ILE A 48 3.74 -7.54 -3.30
C ILE A 48 3.56 -8.49 -2.11
N ASP A 49 3.55 -7.98 -0.89
CA ASP A 49 3.33 -8.78 0.31
C ASP A 49 1.97 -9.52 0.26
N LEU A 50 0.89 -8.81 -0.08
CA LEU A 50 -0.43 -9.42 -0.29
C LEU A 50 -0.43 -10.47 -1.40
N MET A 51 0.25 -10.21 -2.53
CA MET A 51 0.38 -11.21 -3.60
C MET A 51 1.11 -12.46 -3.10
N LEU A 52 2.14 -12.30 -2.28
CA LEU A 52 2.89 -13.42 -1.70
C LEU A 52 2.08 -14.18 -0.65
N GLU A 53 1.26 -13.50 0.16
CA GLU A 53 0.33 -14.13 1.10
C GLU A 53 -0.72 -14.98 0.36
N ASP A 54 -1.30 -14.47 -0.72
CA ASP A 54 -2.25 -15.19 -1.56
C ASP A 54 -1.59 -16.44 -2.19
N ILE A 55 -0.37 -16.28 -2.73
CA ILE A 55 0.43 -17.39 -3.28
C ILE A 55 0.72 -18.43 -2.19
N GLY A 56 1.17 -18.00 -1.02
CA GLY A 56 1.45 -18.88 0.12
C GLY A 56 0.22 -19.63 0.65
N SER A 57 -0.96 -19.06 0.44
CA SER A 57 -2.24 -19.66 0.84
C SER A 57 -2.77 -20.70 -0.16
N MET A 58 -2.22 -20.76 -1.38
CA MET A 58 -2.59 -21.77 -2.38
C MET A 58 -2.27 -23.18 -1.87
N LYS A 59 -3.21 -24.12 -2.02
CA LYS A 59 -3.07 -25.50 -1.51
C LYS A 59 -1.76 -26.17 -1.92
N GLN A 60 -1.33 -25.95 -3.16
CA GLN A 60 -0.11 -26.51 -3.74
C GLN A 60 1.17 -26.00 -3.08
N ILE A 61 1.15 -24.80 -2.52
CA ILE A 61 2.32 -24.10 -1.95
C ILE A 61 2.27 -24.17 -0.42
N LYS A 62 1.07 -24.14 0.16
CA LYS A 62 0.83 -24.07 1.60
C LYS A 62 1.52 -25.19 2.38
N GLU A 63 1.41 -26.44 1.94
CA GLU A 63 2.04 -27.57 2.64
C GLU A 63 3.57 -27.44 2.69
N THR A 64 4.18 -27.05 1.58
CA THR A 64 5.64 -26.80 1.51
C THR A 64 6.04 -25.63 2.40
N LEU A 65 5.23 -24.56 2.41
CA LEU A 65 5.48 -23.37 3.23
C LEU A 65 5.39 -23.69 4.72
N ASP A 66 4.38 -24.46 5.13
CA ASP A 66 4.18 -24.88 6.52
C ASP A 66 5.34 -25.78 7.00
N GLN A 67 5.85 -26.68 6.15
CA GLN A 67 7.04 -27.49 6.46
C GLN A 67 8.30 -26.64 6.58
N ALA A 68 8.51 -25.66 5.70
CA ALA A 68 9.67 -24.77 5.76
C ALA A 68 9.69 -23.93 7.05
N LYS A 69 8.52 -23.46 7.51
CA LYS A 69 8.36 -22.74 8.78
C LYS A 69 8.67 -23.57 10.02
N MET A 70 8.70 -24.90 9.94
CA MET A 70 9.09 -25.74 11.07
C MET A 70 10.61 -25.80 11.29
N ILE A 71 11.39 -25.39 10.29
CA ILE A 71 12.87 -25.46 10.31
C ILE A 71 13.48 -24.13 10.80
N THR A 72 12.74 -23.03 10.66
CA THR A 72 13.17 -21.66 10.97
C THR A 72 12.44 -21.14 12.18
#